data_AF-A0A5B7JEW8-F1
#
_entry.id   AF-A0A5B7JEW8-F1
#
_cell.length_a   1.000
_cell.length_b   1.000
_cell.length_c   1.000
_cell.angle_alpha   90.00
_cell.angle_beta   90.00
_cell.angle_gamma   90.00
#
_symmetry.space_group_name_H-M   'P 1'
#
loop_
_entity.id
_entity.type
_entity.pdbx_description
1 polymer ?
#
loop_
_entity_poly.entity_id
_entity_poly.type
_entity_poly.pdbx_seq_one_letter_code
_entity_poly.pdbx_strand_id
1 'polypeptide(L)'
;MLAVAVMMMTVVGAWAGPARERQLKPCPDGFSAVVVGGKQDCVCAEYHVYWPRTGLCYPEFTRGPCGPGQQLVANETGHAECRSVVLVDK
;
A
#
# COMPACT_ATOMS: atom_id res chain seq x y z
N MET A 1 56.86 -4.01 30.19
CA MET A 1 56.49 -4.51 28.85
C MET A 1 54.98 -4.36 28.62
N LEU A 2 54.47 -3.14 28.81
CA LEU A 2 53.05 -2.78 28.68
C LEU A 2 52.68 -2.28 27.26
N ALA A 3 53.60 -2.39 26.30
CA ALA A 3 53.48 -1.71 25.00
C ALA A 3 52.82 -2.54 23.88
N VAL A 4 52.59 -3.85 24.06
CA VAL A 4 52.07 -4.70 22.96
C VAL A 4 50.53 -4.76 22.94
N ALA A 5 49.85 -4.36 24.02
CA ALA A 5 48.39 -4.42 24.11
C ALA A 5 47.64 -3.22 23.49
N VAL A 6 48.35 -2.16 23.06
CA VAL A 6 47.71 -0.88 22.69
C VAL A 6 47.58 -0.69 21.17
N MET A 7 48.15 -1.56 20.32
CA MET A 7 48.20 -1.33 18.86
C MET A 7 47.19 -2.12 18.01
N MET A 8 46.27 -2.88 18.62
CA MET A 8 45.14 -3.52 17.91
C MET A 8 43.78 -2.96 18.36
N MET A 9 43.75 -1.74 18.90
CA MET A 9 42.52 -0.98 19.19
C MET A 9 42.24 0.12 18.15
N THR A 10 42.77 0.03 16.91
CA THR A 10 42.60 1.07 15.88
C THR A 10 41.86 0.61 14.63
N VAL A 11 40.73 -0.08 14.80
CA VAL A 11 39.67 -0.05 13.79
C VAL A 11 38.30 0.18 14.44
N VAL A 12 38.25 1.15 15.36
CA VAL A 12 36.98 1.83 15.64
C VAL A 12 36.71 2.73 14.44
N GLY A 13 35.68 2.43 13.65
CA GLY A 13 35.07 3.45 12.80
C GLY A 13 34.82 3.11 11.34
N ALA A 14 34.18 1.97 11.06
CA ALA A 14 33.29 1.91 9.91
C ALA A 14 32.07 1.04 10.22
N TRP A 15 31.47 1.25 11.39
CA TRP A 15 30.06 0.88 11.60
C TRP A 15 29.21 1.93 10.88
N ALA A 16 29.38 2.04 9.55
CA ALA A 16 28.33 2.58 8.71
C ALA A 16 27.19 1.55 8.80
N GLY A 17 26.37 1.67 9.85
CA GLY A 17 25.08 0.99 9.87
C GLY A 17 24.36 1.32 8.56
N PRO A 18 23.53 0.40 8.02
CA PRO A 18 22.83 0.65 6.77
C PRO A 18 22.14 2.00 6.90
N ALA A 19 22.43 2.90 5.94
CA ALA A 19 21.71 4.15 5.83
C ALA A 19 20.24 3.79 5.94
N ARG A 20 19.58 4.26 7.00
CA ARG A 20 18.15 4.05 7.19
C ARG A 20 17.50 4.87 6.09
N GLU A 21 17.35 4.23 4.93
CA GLU A 21 16.47 4.60 3.83
C GLU A 21 15.22 5.18 4.49
N ARG A 22 14.69 6.32 4.00
CA ARG A 22 13.38 6.80 4.45
C ARG A 22 12.39 5.69 4.11
N GLN A 23 12.20 4.77 5.05
CA GLN A 23 11.41 3.57 4.84
C GLN A 23 9.96 4.03 4.94
N LEU A 24 9.45 4.54 3.82
CA LEU A 24 8.06 4.89 3.70
C LEU A 24 7.24 3.62 3.91
N LYS A 25 6.14 3.76 4.64
CA LYS A 25 5.29 2.62 4.93
C LYS A 25 4.63 2.16 3.62
N PRO A 26 4.52 0.84 3.39
CA PRO A 26 3.74 0.33 2.26
C PRO A 26 2.28 0.78 2.39
N CYS A 27 1.65 1.05 1.25
CA CYS A 27 0.23 1.39 1.22
C CYS A 27 -0.63 0.18 1.60
N PRO A 28 -1.84 0.39 2.14
CA PRO A 28 -2.79 -0.69 2.40
C PRO A 28 -3.22 -1.42 1.12
N ASP A 29 -3.82 -2.60 1.26
CA ASP A 29 -4.31 -3.37 0.12
C ASP A 29 -5.31 -2.58 -0.73
N GLY A 30 -5.18 -2.71 -2.05
CA GLY A 30 -5.99 -1.97 -3.03
C GLY A 30 -5.53 -0.54 -3.30
N PHE A 31 -4.50 -0.04 -2.61
CA PHE A 31 -3.92 1.27 -2.86
C PHE A 31 -2.57 1.18 -3.57
N SER A 32 -2.31 2.13 -4.47
CA SER A 32 -1.01 2.37 -5.09
C SER A 32 -0.32 3.58 -4.46
N ALA A 33 1.00 3.50 -4.33
CA ALA A 33 1.81 4.61 -3.83
C ALA A 33 2.10 5.60 -4.96
N VAL A 34 1.80 6.88 -4.72
CA VAL A 34 2.13 7.99 -5.62
C VAL A 34 2.95 9.02 -4.86
N VAL A 35 3.97 9.60 -5.50
CA VAL A 35 4.82 10.62 -4.87
C VAL A 35 4.46 11.99 -5.44
N VAL A 36 3.92 12.85 -4.57
CA VAL A 36 3.53 14.23 -4.92
C VAL A 36 4.35 15.19 -4.07
N GLY A 37 5.14 16.04 -4.72
CA GLY A 37 5.95 17.05 -4.01
C GLY A 37 6.97 16.48 -3.01
N GLY A 38 7.45 15.24 -3.22
CA GLY A 38 8.41 14.57 -2.33
C GLY A 38 7.80 13.86 -1.13
N LYS A 39 6.47 13.76 -1.05
CA LYS A 39 5.73 12.95 -0.07
C LYS A 39 5.02 11.80 -0.78
N GLN A 40 4.99 10.61 -0.16
CA GLN A 40 4.14 9.51 -0.61
C GLN A 40 2.72 9.71 -0.11
N ASP A 41 1.77 9.67 -1.04
CA ASP A 41 0.36 9.52 -0.79
C ASP A 41 -0.10 8.17 -1.36
N CYS A 42 -1.16 7.61 -0.77
CA CYS A 42 -1.75 6.35 -1.22
C CYS A 42 -3.09 6.66 -1.88
N VAL A 43 -3.24 6.26 -3.14
CA VAL A 43 -4.48 6.42 -3.92
C VAL A 43 -5.01 5.05 -4.32
N CYS A 44 -6.29 4.93 -4.69
CA CYS A 44 -6.78 3.63 -5.17
C CYS A 44 -5.96 3.18 -6.40
N ALA A 45 -5.60 1.89 -6.42
CA ALA A 45 -4.96 1.30 -7.57
C ALA A 45 -5.87 1.36 -8.81
N GLU A 46 -5.28 1.17 -9.99
CA GLU A 46 -6.04 1.15 -11.23
C GLU A 46 -7.12 0.06 -11.18
N TYR A 47 -8.29 0.35 -11.75
CA TYR A 47 -9.47 -0.52 -11.70
C TYR A 47 -9.94 -0.87 -10.28
N HIS A 48 -9.57 -0.08 -9.27
CA HIS A 48 -10.11 -0.20 -7.92
C HIS A 48 -11.01 0.99 -7.58
N VAL A 49 -12.07 0.70 -6.84
CA VAL A 49 -13.06 1.66 -6.39
C VAL A 49 -13.09 1.74 -4.87
N TYR A 50 -13.16 2.96 -4.32
CA TYR A 50 -13.13 3.19 -2.88
C TYR A 50 -14.45 2.83 -2.22
N TRP A 51 -14.43 1.94 -1.22
CA TRP A 51 -15.60 1.55 -0.46
C TRP A 51 -15.68 2.30 0.89
N PRO A 52 -16.62 3.24 1.07
CA PRO A 52 -16.65 4.13 2.23
C PRO A 52 -16.84 3.42 3.58
N ARG A 53 -17.47 2.23 3.61
CA ARG A 53 -17.73 1.54 4.88
C ARG A 53 -16.51 0.82 5.45
N THR A 54 -15.56 0.42 4.61
CA THR A 54 -14.34 -0.26 5.06
C THR A 54 -13.11 0.65 4.97
N GLY A 55 -13.20 1.72 4.18
CA GLY A 55 -12.07 2.62 3.95
C GLY A 55 -11.00 2.03 3.05
N LEU A 56 -11.30 0.96 2.30
CA LEU A 56 -10.39 0.27 1.39
C LEU A 56 -10.86 0.39 -0.06
N CYS A 57 -9.92 0.22 -0.99
CA CYS A 57 -10.23 0.14 -2.41
C CYS A 57 -10.34 -1.32 -2.83
N TYR A 58 -11.36 -1.67 -3.62
CA TYR A 58 -11.58 -3.03 -4.13
C TYR A 58 -11.62 -3.02 -5.65
N PRO A 59 -11.24 -4.12 -6.32
CA PRO A 59 -11.32 -4.17 -7.77
C PRO A 59 -12.77 -4.07 -8.24
N GLU A 60 -13.02 -3.25 -9.27
CA GLU A 60 -14.33 -3.10 -9.89
C GLU A 60 -14.82 -4.41 -10.52
N PHE A 61 -16.14 -4.57 -10.65
CA PHE A 61 -16.80 -5.77 -11.17
C PHE A 61 -16.47 -7.07 -10.43
N THR A 62 -15.89 -6.99 -9.24
CA THR A 62 -15.71 -8.13 -8.34
C THR A 62 -16.81 -8.17 -7.29
N ARG A 63 -16.93 -9.28 -6.57
CA ARG A 63 -17.84 -9.36 -5.41
C ARG A 63 -17.43 -8.39 -4.29
N GLY A 64 -16.13 -8.26 -4.02
CA GLY A 64 -15.56 -7.59 -2.84
C GLY A 64 -16.42 -7.74 -1.57
N PRO A 65 -16.75 -6.65 -0.84
CA PRO A 65 -17.59 -6.72 0.36
C PRO A 65 -19.10 -6.90 0.10
N CYS A 66 -19.54 -7.04 -1.15
CA CYS A 66 -20.96 -7.20 -1.47
C CYS A 66 -21.47 -8.62 -1.18
N GLY A 67 -22.80 -8.74 -1.08
CA GLY A 67 -23.48 -10.01 -0.87
C GLY A 67 -23.38 -10.96 -2.08
N PRO A 68 -23.82 -12.22 -1.92
CA PRO A 68 -23.91 -13.16 -3.03
C PRO A 68 -24.82 -12.61 -4.14
N GLY A 69 -24.42 -12.80 -5.40
CA GLY A 69 -25.15 -12.26 -6.55
C GLY A 69 -25.02 -10.75 -6.74
N GLN A 70 -24.10 -10.09 -6.03
CA GLN A 70 -23.80 -8.67 -6.20
C GLN A 70 -22.33 -8.46 -6.58
N GLN A 71 -22.07 -7.38 -7.30
CA GLN A 71 -20.75 -6.92 -7.70
C GLN A 71 -20.55 -5.45 -7.34
N LEU A 72 -19.29 -5.04 -7.20
CA LEU A 72 -18.90 -3.65 -7.05
C LEU A 72 -18.96 -2.93 -8.38
N VAL A 73 -19.57 -1.76 -8.35
CA VAL A 73 -19.57 -0.79 -9.44
C VAL A 73 -19.20 0.57 -8.88
N ALA A 74 -18.52 1.38 -9.68
CA ALA A 74 -18.32 2.79 -9.36
C ALA A 74 -19.63 3.56 -9.62
N ASN A 75 -20.02 4.40 -8.66
CA ASN A 75 -21.11 5.34 -8.83
C ASN A 75 -20.61 6.64 -9.50
N GLU A 76 -21.51 7.61 -9.71
CA GLU A 76 -21.18 8.91 -10.33
C GLU A 76 -20.16 9.74 -9.52
N THR A 77 -20.04 9.47 -8.22
CA THR A 77 -19.07 10.12 -7.33
C THR A 77 -17.71 9.41 -7.28
N GLY A 78 -17.55 8.28 -7.97
CA GLY A 78 -16.34 7.45 -7.91
C GLY A 78 -16.22 6.58 -6.66
N HIS A 79 -17.29 6.47 -5.87
CA HIS A 79 -17.39 5.54 -4.74
C HIS A 79 -17.98 4.22 -5.16
N ALA A 80 -17.61 3.19 -4.42
CA ALA A 80 -18.01 1.84 -4.69
C ALA A 80 -19.44 1.58 -4.16
N GLU A 81 -20.27 0.97 -5.00
CA GLU A 81 -21.64 0.59 -4.69
C GLU A 81 -21.88 -0.87 -5.09
N CYS A 82 -22.74 -1.58 -4.33
CA CYS A 82 -23.11 -2.95 -4.66
C CYS A 82 -24.29 -2.96 -5.63
N ARG A 83 -24.11 -3.62 -6.77
CA ARG A 83 -25.16 -3.84 -7.76
C ARG A 83 -25.41 -5.31 -7.96
N SER A 84 -26.68 -5.71 -8.03
CA SER A 84 -27.05 -7.09 -8.34
C SER A 84 -26.58 -7.47 -9.74
N VAL A 85 -25.85 -8.58 -9.83
CA VAL A 85 -25.46 -9.21 -11.09
C VAL A 85 -26.72 -9.87 -11.63
N VAL A 86 -27.47 -9.13 -12.43
CA VAL A 86 -28.47 -9.75 -13.28
C VAL A 86 -27.67 -10.49 -14.34
N LEU A 87 -27.69 -11.82 -14.32
CA LEU A 87 -27.26 -12.58 -15.48
C LEU A 87 -28.21 -12.16 -16.60
N VAL A 88 -27.76 -11.21 -17.42
CA VAL A 88 -28.35 -10.99 -18.73
C VAL A 88 -27.84 -12.17 -19.55
N ASP A 89 -28.38 -13.35 -19.24
CA ASP A 89 -28.25 -14.52 -20.08
C ASP A 89 -28.75 -14.08 -21.45
N LYS A 90 -27.81 -14.08 -22.41
CA LYS A 90 -28.03 -13.62 -23.77
C LYS A 90 -28.96 -14.56 -24.52
#